data_AF-A0A9E5WI29-F1
#
_entry.id   AF-A0A9E5WI29-F1
#
_cell.length_a   1.000
_cell.length_b   1.000
_cell.length_c   1.000
_cell.angle_alpha   90.00
_cell.angle_beta   90.00
_cell.angle_gamma   90.00
#
_symmetry.space_group_name_H-M   'P 1'
#
loop_
_entity.id
_entity.type
_entity.pdbx_description
1 polymer ?
#
loop_
_entity_poly.entity_id
_entity_poly.type
_entity_poly.pdbx_seq_one_letter_code
_entity_poly.pdbx_strand_id
1 'polypeptide(L)'
;RLARPLRDPARILPLFARGVDQVDAGFGIDMLRLEAVQAEPLPVEQISHKGTNQSNRLDDLITRIGNRIGLENVQRFLPADSHIPERSHIIAPAAYSEPAGPWVMLHPRPLRLFPPEIIAGAGTHPPARFRWRRMSFATGRATGPERIAPEWWLADENWRAGMRDYWKIDTKQGRRLWLFYTPQNPGWFVQGEFA
;
A
#
# COMPACT_ATOMS: atom_id res chain seq x y z
N ARG A 1 10.73 -7.69 -19.76
CA ARG A 1 9.89 -6.57 -20.26
C ARG A 1 10.39 -5.28 -19.60
N LEU A 2 10.23 -4.12 -20.24
CA LEU A 2 10.72 -2.85 -19.72
C LEU A 2 9.56 -2.07 -19.10
N ALA A 3 9.82 -1.30 -18.03
CA ALA A 3 8.79 -0.45 -17.41
C ALA A 3 8.47 0.81 -18.25
N ARG A 4 9.33 1.12 -19.23
CA ARG A 4 9.17 2.22 -20.18
C ARG A 4 9.95 1.98 -21.46
N PRO A 5 9.70 2.74 -22.55
CA PRO A 5 10.53 2.71 -23.74
C PRO A 5 11.98 3.09 -23.40
N LEU A 6 12.95 2.29 -23.84
CA LEU A 6 14.37 2.50 -23.57
C LEU A 6 15.20 2.10 -24.78
N ARG A 7 16.19 2.93 -25.13
CA ARG A 7 17.11 2.69 -26.26
C ARG A 7 18.60 2.62 -25.88
N ASP A 8 18.91 2.82 -24.59
CA ASP A 8 20.30 2.89 -24.12
C ASP A 8 20.87 1.48 -23.94
N PRO A 9 21.88 1.07 -24.75
CA PRO A 9 22.44 -0.27 -24.70
C PRO A 9 23.09 -0.58 -23.35
N ALA A 10 23.71 0.41 -22.68
CA ALA A 10 24.36 0.20 -21.39
C ALA A 10 23.36 -0.13 -20.27
N ARG A 11 22.10 0.33 -20.40
CA ARG A 11 21.00 0.01 -19.48
C ARG A 11 20.28 -1.27 -19.85
N ILE A 12 20.24 -1.62 -21.14
CA ILE A 12 19.54 -2.79 -21.65
C ILE A 12 20.36 -4.08 -21.47
N LEU A 13 21.66 -4.07 -21.77
CA LEU A 13 22.54 -5.25 -21.72
C LEU A 13 22.48 -5.99 -20.37
N PRO A 14 22.55 -5.32 -19.20
CA PRO A 14 22.50 -5.99 -17.90
C PRO A 14 21.20 -6.76 -17.64
N LEU A 15 20.12 -6.44 -18.36
CA LEU A 15 18.83 -7.12 -18.21
C LEU A 15 18.85 -8.54 -18.76
N PHE A 16 19.75 -8.83 -19.71
CA PHE A 16 19.91 -10.15 -20.31
C PHE A 16 20.92 -11.02 -19.57
N ALA A 17 21.85 -10.42 -18.81
CA ALA A 17 22.95 -11.11 -18.14
C ALA A 17 22.47 -12.37 -17.41
N ARG A 18 21.42 -12.26 -16.58
CA ARG A 18 20.87 -13.42 -15.85
C ARG A 18 20.41 -14.57 -16.75
N GLY A 19 19.76 -14.25 -17.87
CA GLY A 19 19.30 -15.28 -18.80
C GLY A 19 20.45 -15.92 -19.55
N VAL A 20 21.43 -15.12 -19.98
CA VAL A 20 22.62 -15.57 -20.69
C VAL A 20 23.55 -16.38 -19.78
N ASP A 21 23.75 -15.97 -18.52
CA ASP A 21 24.60 -16.65 -17.54
C ASP A 21 24.09 -18.05 -17.18
N GLN A 22 22.81 -18.34 -17.44
CA GLN A 22 22.21 -19.65 -17.24
C GLN A 22 22.31 -20.58 -18.46
N VAL A 23 22.77 -20.06 -19.60
CA VAL A 23 22.94 -20.87 -20.82
C VAL A 23 24.20 -21.70 -20.71
N ASP A 24 24.06 -23.02 -20.71
CA ASP A 24 25.19 -23.94 -20.89
C ASP A 24 25.49 -24.04 -22.39
N ALA A 25 26.66 -23.54 -22.80
CA ALA A 25 27.06 -23.51 -24.20
C ALA A 25 27.57 -24.85 -24.72
N GLY A 26 27.92 -25.83 -23.87
CA GLY A 26 28.42 -27.14 -24.30
C GLY A 26 29.46 -27.06 -25.43
N PHE A 27 29.07 -27.52 -26.63
CA PHE A 27 29.90 -27.56 -27.84
C PHE A 27 29.99 -26.23 -28.62
N GLY A 28 29.28 -25.19 -28.20
CA GLY A 28 29.26 -23.87 -28.83
C GLY A 28 27.83 -23.36 -29.13
N ILE A 29 27.74 -22.10 -29.55
CA ILE A 29 26.49 -21.46 -29.97
C ILE A 29 26.64 -21.07 -31.45
N ASP A 30 25.83 -21.67 -32.33
CA ASP A 30 25.89 -21.41 -33.78
C ASP A 30 25.19 -20.10 -34.18
N MET A 31 24.15 -19.70 -33.44
CA MET A 31 23.35 -18.50 -33.75
C MET A 31 22.77 -17.86 -32.50
N LEU A 32 22.82 -16.53 -32.45
CA LEU A 32 22.06 -15.70 -31.51
C LEU A 32 21.18 -14.74 -32.29
N ARG A 33 19.92 -14.62 -31.86
CA ARG A 33 18.96 -13.65 -32.41
C ARG A 33 18.42 -12.81 -31.27
N LEU A 34 18.53 -11.49 -31.42
CA LEU A 34 17.91 -10.51 -30.55
C LEU A 34 16.81 -9.79 -31.33
N GLU A 35 15.60 -9.79 -30.79
CA GLU A 35 14.45 -9.13 -31.42
C GLU A 35 13.70 -8.23 -30.44
N ALA A 36 13.19 -7.11 -30.95
CA ALA A 36 12.31 -6.20 -30.22
C ALA A 36 10.85 -6.54 -30.54
N VAL A 37 10.24 -7.40 -29.73
CA VAL A 37 8.84 -7.85 -29.93
C VAL A 37 7.79 -6.76 -29.68
N GLN A 38 8.15 -5.71 -28.94
CA GLN A 38 7.31 -4.56 -28.64
C GLN A 38 8.17 -3.29 -28.75
N ALA A 39 7.71 -2.33 -29.53
CA ALA A 39 8.35 -1.04 -29.71
C ALA A 39 7.31 0.06 -29.47
N GLU A 40 7.73 1.12 -28.78
CA GLU A 40 6.88 2.23 -28.38
C GLU A 40 7.58 3.56 -28.70
N PRO A 41 6.82 4.64 -28.99
CA PRO A 41 7.41 5.95 -29.24
C PRO A 41 8.26 6.43 -28.07
N LEU A 42 9.50 6.84 -28.36
CA LEU A 42 10.38 7.48 -27.40
C LEU A 42 10.53 8.97 -27.77
N PRO A 43 9.92 9.91 -27.04
CA PRO A 43 10.03 11.33 -27.34
C PRO A 43 11.46 11.83 -27.20
N VAL A 44 11.81 12.89 -27.94
CA VAL A 44 13.13 13.51 -27.87
C VAL A 44 13.25 14.25 -26.54
N GLU A 45 14.16 13.79 -25.67
CA GLU A 45 14.52 14.49 -24.44
C GLU A 45 15.78 15.33 -24.67
N GLN A 46 15.78 16.58 -24.20
CA GLN A 46 16.96 17.43 -24.21
C GLN A 46 18.02 16.87 -23.24
N ILE A 47 19.23 16.65 -23.74
CA ILE A 47 20.37 16.24 -22.91
C ILE A 47 20.78 17.44 -22.05
N SER A 48 20.39 17.42 -20.79
CA SER A 48 20.71 18.46 -19.82
C SER A 48 21.95 18.07 -19.02
N HIS A 49 22.86 19.03 -18.75
CA HIS A 49 24.01 18.82 -17.86
C HIS A 49 23.62 18.67 -16.38
N LYS A 50 22.41 19.09 -16.00
CA LYS A 50 21.81 18.70 -14.71
C LYS A 50 21.33 17.27 -14.86
N GLY A 51 21.85 16.38 -14.00
CA GLY A 51 21.81 14.92 -14.15
C GLY A 51 20.48 14.30 -14.57
N THR A 52 20.58 13.08 -15.09
CA THR A 52 19.47 12.22 -15.52
C THR A 52 18.22 12.43 -14.68
N ASN A 53 17.11 12.79 -15.34
CA ASN A 53 15.81 13.05 -14.74
C ASN A 53 15.48 11.94 -13.71
N GLN A 54 15.06 12.29 -12.49
CA GLN A 54 14.93 11.31 -11.40
C GLN A 54 13.90 10.22 -11.70
N SER A 55 12.86 10.56 -12.48
CA SER A 55 11.88 9.61 -13.04
C SER A 55 12.58 8.47 -13.81
N ASN A 56 13.52 8.82 -14.69
CA ASN A 56 14.25 7.87 -15.54
C ASN A 56 15.02 6.82 -14.73
N ARG A 57 15.45 7.14 -13.50
CA ARG A 57 16.16 6.21 -12.59
C ARG A 57 15.21 5.30 -11.82
N LEU A 58 14.02 5.79 -11.47
CA LEU A 58 13.00 4.98 -10.84
C LEU A 58 12.50 3.91 -11.82
N ASP A 59 12.25 4.28 -13.07
CA ASP A 59 11.78 3.33 -14.08
C ASP A 59 12.83 2.25 -14.41
N ASP A 60 14.12 2.60 -14.34
CA ASP A 60 15.21 1.62 -14.41
C ASP A 60 15.20 0.66 -13.25
N LEU A 61 14.97 1.18 -12.04
CA LEU A 61 14.92 0.37 -10.85
C LEU A 61 13.72 -0.60 -10.93
N ILE A 62 12.54 -0.11 -11.31
CA ILE A 62 11.35 -0.91 -11.55
C ILE A 62 11.64 -1.97 -12.61
N THR A 63 12.29 -1.61 -13.71
CA THR A 63 12.67 -2.56 -14.77
C THR A 63 13.63 -3.64 -14.27
N ARG A 64 14.68 -3.27 -13.55
CA ARG A 64 15.67 -4.23 -13.02
C ARG A 64 15.07 -5.18 -11.99
N ILE A 65 14.27 -4.65 -11.06
CA ILE A 65 13.57 -5.47 -10.06
C ILE A 65 12.52 -6.35 -10.76
N GLY A 66 11.73 -5.76 -11.65
CA GLY A 66 10.67 -6.45 -12.39
C GLY A 66 11.19 -7.57 -13.31
N ASN A 67 12.38 -7.46 -13.88
CA ASN A 67 13.00 -8.58 -14.61
C ASN A 67 13.39 -9.74 -13.68
N ARG A 68 13.54 -9.50 -12.37
CA ARG A 68 13.83 -10.56 -11.39
C ARG A 68 12.56 -11.22 -10.84
N ILE A 69 11.52 -10.44 -10.56
CA ILE A 69 10.32 -10.90 -9.84
C ILE A 69 9.00 -10.73 -10.60
N GLY A 70 9.01 -10.22 -11.83
CA GLY A 70 7.81 -9.80 -12.58
C GLY A 70 7.47 -8.32 -12.38
N LEU A 71 7.10 -7.60 -13.45
CA LEU A 71 6.76 -6.17 -13.38
C LEU A 71 5.44 -5.93 -12.62
N GLU A 72 4.52 -6.90 -12.70
CA GLU A 72 3.25 -6.95 -11.98
C GLU A 72 3.43 -7.09 -10.45
N ASN A 73 4.56 -7.66 -10.02
CA ASN A 73 4.89 -7.86 -8.60
C ASN A 73 5.61 -6.65 -7.99
N VAL A 74 6.02 -5.68 -8.80
CA VAL A 74 6.52 -4.39 -8.31
C VAL A 74 5.32 -3.47 -8.13
N GLN A 75 4.81 -3.39 -6.91
CA GLN A 75 3.56 -2.69 -6.60
C GLN A 75 3.81 -1.27 -6.07
N ARG A 76 2.82 -0.40 -6.25
CA ARG A 76 2.73 0.89 -5.58
C ARG A 76 1.34 1.11 -5.00
N PHE A 77 1.28 1.96 -3.99
CA PHE A 77 0.03 2.45 -3.41
C PHE A 77 -0.41 3.72 -4.13
N LEU A 78 -1.70 3.83 -4.41
CA LEU A 78 -2.33 5.03 -4.93
C LEU A 78 -3.47 5.46 -4.00
N PRO A 79 -3.70 6.77 -3.82
CA PRO A 79 -4.86 7.25 -3.09
C PRO A 79 -6.14 6.74 -3.75
N ALA A 80 -7.14 6.47 -2.91
CA ALA A 80 -8.48 6.12 -3.35
C ALA A 80 -9.49 7.05 -2.70
N ASP A 81 -10.53 7.43 -3.43
CA ASP A 81 -11.60 8.30 -2.93
C ASP A 81 -12.56 7.49 -2.03
N SER A 82 -12.08 7.13 -0.84
CA SER A 82 -12.88 6.46 0.19
C SER A 82 -12.54 7.02 1.56
N HIS A 83 -13.58 7.30 2.35
CA HIS A 83 -13.43 7.65 3.76
C HIS A 83 -13.32 6.41 4.66
N ILE A 84 -13.57 5.22 4.10
CA ILE A 84 -13.43 3.94 4.80
C ILE A 84 -11.94 3.60 4.95
N PRO A 85 -11.43 3.43 6.18
CA PRO A 85 -10.00 3.23 6.42
C PRO A 85 -9.39 2.04 5.67
N GLU A 86 -10.14 0.95 5.57
CA GLU A 86 -9.78 -0.28 4.88
C GLU A 86 -9.60 -0.08 3.36
N ARG A 87 -10.18 1.00 2.80
CA ARG A 87 -10.23 1.31 1.37
C ARG A 87 -9.56 2.64 1.03
N SER A 88 -8.75 3.19 1.92
CA SER A 88 -8.11 4.50 1.74
C SER A 88 -7.06 4.52 0.61
N HIS A 89 -6.72 3.36 0.05
CA HIS A 89 -5.74 3.22 -1.02
C HIS A 89 -6.09 2.03 -1.92
N ILE A 90 -5.55 2.06 -3.13
CA ILE A 90 -5.50 0.91 -4.03
C ILE A 90 -4.04 0.52 -4.28
N ILE A 91 -3.84 -0.76 -4.62
CA ILE A 91 -2.54 -1.31 -4.99
C ILE A 91 -2.55 -1.55 -6.50
N ALA A 92 -1.55 -1.02 -7.19
CA ALA A 92 -1.40 -1.18 -8.63
C ALA A 92 0.04 -1.53 -9.01
N PRO A 93 0.27 -2.29 -10.12
CA PRO A 93 1.60 -2.46 -10.68
C PRO A 93 2.24 -1.11 -11.00
N ALA A 94 3.45 -0.89 -10.48
CA ALA A 94 4.16 0.36 -10.66
C ALA A 94 4.55 0.61 -12.13
N ALA A 95 4.81 -0.45 -12.88
CA ALA A 95 5.19 -0.35 -14.29
C ALA A 95 4.05 0.10 -15.22
N TYR A 96 2.78 -0.02 -14.79
CA TYR A 96 1.60 0.22 -15.62
C TYR A 96 0.65 1.25 -15.02
N SER A 97 1.13 2.04 -14.06
CA SER A 97 0.38 3.11 -13.44
C SER A 97 1.26 4.35 -13.39
N GLU A 98 0.64 5.49 -13.10
CA GLU A 98 1.34 6.73 -12.78
C GLU A 98 1.20 7.03 -11.28
N PRO A 99 2.18 7.68 -10.64
CA PRO A 99 2.01 8.17 -9.28
C PRO A 99 0.88 9.22 -9.27
N ALA A 100 -0.15 8.98 -8.47
CA ALA A 100 -1.29 9.90 -8.35
C ALA A 100 -1.07 10.92 -7.20
N GLY A 101 -1.82 12.03 -7.31
CA GLY A 101 -1.74 13.26 -6.50
C GLY A 101 -1.92 13.12 -4.99
N PRO A 102 -2.01 14.24 -4.24
CA PRO A 102 -1.67 14.26 -2.83
C PRO A 102 -2.51 13.30 -2.00
N TRP A 103 -1.84 12.60 -1.08
CA TRP A 103 -2.48 11.78 -0.07
C TRP A 103 -3.22 12.70 0.92
N VAL A 104 -4.53 12.85 0.73
CA VAL A 104 -5.36 13.67 1.63
C VAL A 104 -5.73 12.84 2.84
N MET A 105 -5.14 13.19 3.99
CA MET A 105 -5.42 12.55 5.28
C MET A 105 -6.05 13.57 6.23
N LEU A 106 -7.39 13.63 6.24
CA LEU A 106 -8.13 14.58 7.09
C LEU A 106 -7.99 14.26 8.58
N HIS A 107 -7.85 12.98 8.91
CA HIS A 107 -7.69 12.49 10.29
C HIS A 107 -6.51 11.52 10.38
N PRO A 108 -5.77 11.50 11.50
CA PRO A 108 -4.71 10.52 11.70
C PRO A 108 -5.29 9.10 11.67
N ARG A 109 -4.75 8.24 10.81
CA ARG A 109 -5.09 6.81 10.76
C ARG A 109 -4.02 5.98 11.49
N PRO A 110 -4.36 4.79 12.00
CA PRO A 110 -3.38 3.87 12.58
C PRO A 110 -2.31 3.43 11.57
N LEU A 111 -1.10 3.15 12.05
CA LEU A 111 -0.05 2.58 11.20
C LEU A 111 -0.36 1.12 10.84
N ARG A 112 -1.01 0.41 11.77
CA ARG A 112 -1.47 -0.97 11.57
C ARG A 112 -2.97 -1.03 11.74
N LEU A 113 -3.64 -1.56 10.73
CA LEU A 113 -5.05 -1.89 10.75
C LEU A 113 -5.20 -3.41 10.87
N PHE A 114 -6.14 -3.85 11.68
CA PHE A 114 -6.48 -5.24 11.94
C PHE A 114 -7.95 -5.47 11.58
N PRO A 115 -8.36 -6.73 11.31
CA PRO A 115 -9.77 -7.09 11.40
C PRO A 115 -10.33 -6.65 12.78
N PRO A 116 -11.58 -6.19 12.87
CA PRO A 116 -12.16 -5.78 14.15
C PRO A 116 -12.09 -6.88 15.23
N GLU A 117 -11.34 -6.63 16.30
CA GLU A 117 -11.19 -7.56 17.43
C GLU A 117 -12.06 -7.10 18.60
N ILE A 118 -13.01 -7.94 19.01
CA ILE A 118 -13.95 -7.60 20.08
C ILE A 118 -13.25 -7.43 21.45
N ILE A 119 -13.70 -6.45 22.21
CA ILE A 119 -13.31 -6.24 23.61
C ILE A 119 -14.55 -6.08 24.49
N ALA A 120 -14.41 -6.42 25.77
CA ALA A 120 -15.45 -6.15 26.75
C ALA A 120 -15.50 -4.65 27.06
N GLY A 121 -16.69 -4.06 26.94
CA GLY A 121 -16.97 -2.68 27.28
C GLY A 121 -18.47 -2.44 27.32
N ALA A 122 -18.92 -1.53 28.18
CA ALA A 122 -20.33 -1.18 28.32
C ALA A 122 -20.55 0.29 27.98
N GLY A 123 -21.69 0.59 27.38
CA GLY A 123 -22.07 1.96 27.00
C GLY A 123 -21.35 2.47 25.75
N THR A 124 -21.63 3.74 25.42
CA THR A 124 -21.20 4.42 24.20
C THR A 124 -19.86 5.16 24.33
N HIS A 125 -19.27 5.17 25.52
CA HIS A 125 -17.99 5.83 25.80
C HIS A 125 -16.86 4.80 25.97
N PRO A 126 -15.61 5.13 25.62
CA PRO A 126 -14.50 4.19 25.72
C PRO A 126 -14.36 3.58 27.12
N PRO A 127 -14.16 2.26 27.23
CA PRO A 127 -14.06 1.60 28.54
C PRO A 127 -12.83 2.11 29.32
N ALA A 128 -13.01 2.39 30.61
CA ALA A 128 -11.91 2.84 31.47
C ALA A 128 -10.81 1.77 31.62
N ARG A 129 -11.19 0.49 31.59
CA ARG A 129 -10.30 -0.68 31.57
C ARG A 129 -10.87 -1.72 30.62
N PHE A 130 -10.01 -2.38 29.85
CA PHE A 130 -10.40 -3.43 28.92
C PHE A 130 -9.26 -4.44 28.75
N ARG A 131 -9.60 -5.63 28.26
CA ARG A 131 -8.62 -6.69 27.97
C ARG A 131 -8.56 -6.93 26.47
N TRP A 132 -7.37 -6.90 25.89
CA TRP A 132 -7.15 -7.11 24.47
C TRP A 132 -5.87 -7.93 24.25
N ARG A 133 -5.94 -8.96 23.39
CA ARG A 133 -4.84 -9.91 23.13
C ARG A 133 -4.13 -10.42 24.40
N ARG A 134 -4.95 -10.84 25.38
CA ARG A 134 -4.53 -11.34 26.71
C ARG A 134 -3.85 -10.32 27.62
N MET A 135 -3.73 -9.06 27.22
CA MET A 135 -3.21 -7.97 28.04
C MET A 135 -4.33 -7.07 28.57
N SER A 136 -4.13 -6.52 29.76
CA SER A 136 -5.06 -5.57 30.37
C SER A 136 -4.58 -4.14 30.12
N PHE A 137 -5.49 -3.29 29.63
CA PHE A 137 -5.24 -1.89 29.34
C PHE A 137 -6.14 -1.00 30.19
N ALA A 138 -5.62 0.18 30.53
CA ALA A 138 -6.40 1.26 31.12
C ALA A 138 -6.37 2.47 30.19
N THR A 139 -7.53 3.04 29.93
CA THR A 139 -7.66 4.27 29.14
C THR A 139 -7.00 5.42 29.91
N GLY A 140 -6.02 6.06 29.27
CA GLY A 140 -5.36 7.26 29.78
C GLY A 140 -6.00 8.51 29.20
N ARG A 141 -6.01 8.62 27.87
CA ARG A 141 -6.67 9.70 27.12
C ARG A 141 -7.52 9.10 26.01
N ALA A 142 -8.72 9.66 25.81
CA ALA A 142 -9.58 9.34 24.69
C ALA A 142 -9.76 10.59 23.81
N THR A 143 -9.66 10.43 22.49
CA THR A 143 -9.91 11.49 21.50
C THR A 143 -10.88 10.96 20.45
N GLY A 144 -11.99 11.68 20.23
CA GLY A 144 -13.11 11.24 19.38
C GLY A 144 -14.47 11.74 19.90
N PRO A 145 -15.60 11.18 19.41
CA PRO A 145 -15.66 10.15 18.38
C PRO A 145 -15.47 10.73 16.97
N GLU A 146 -14.71 10.03 16.13
CA GLU A 146 -14.83 10.19 14.67
C GLU A 146 -15.90 9.22 14.18
N ARG A 147 -16.96 9.77 13.61
CA ARG A 147 -18.11 9.00 13.13
C ARG A 147 -17.91 8.64 11.67
N ILE A 148 -17.83 7.35 11.36
CA ILE A 148 -17.69 6.84 10.00
C ILE A 148 -18.94 6.01 9.67
N ALA A 149 -19.60 6.36 8.57
CA ALA A 149 -20.74 5.63 8.03
C ALA A 149 -20.31 4.74 6.86
N PRO A 150 -20.99 3.61 6.59
CA PRO A 150 -20.76 2.82 5.38
C PRO A 150 -20.91 3.65 4.10
N GLU A 151 -20.20 3.26 3.05
CA GLU A 151 -20.42 3.78 1.69
C GLU A 151 -21.76 3.27 1.15
N TRP A 152 -22.69 4.18 0.84
CA TRP A 152 -24.06 3.79 0.43
C TRP A 152 -24.10 3.09 -0.94
N TRP A 153 -23.11 3.36 -1.80
CA TRP A 153 -23.02 2.80 -3.15
C TRP A 153 -22.31 1.44 -3.21
N LEU A 154 -21.73 0.98 -2.10
CA LEU A 154 -20.91 -0.23 -2.09
C LEU A 154 -21.18 -1.08 -0.85
N ALA A 155 -21.71 -2.28 -1.07
CA ALA A 155 -21.95 -3.22 0.00
C ALA A 155 -20.62 -3.77 0.55
N ASP A 156 -20.39 -3.61 1.85
CA ASP A 156 -19.26 -4.18 2.58
C ASP A 156 -19.77 -4.98 3.78
N GLU A 157 -19.39 -6.26 3.85
CA GLU A 157 -19.79 -7.17 4.92
C GLU A 157 -19.33 -6.68 6.31
N ASN A 158 -18.14 -6.08 6.38
CA ASN A 158 -17.59 -5.55 7.62
C ASN A 158 -18.43 -4.40 8.16
N TRP A 159 -19.10 -3.66 7.29
CA TRP A 159 -19.89 -2.48 7.63
C TRP A 159 -21.40 -2.74 7.72
N ARG A 160 -21.85 -4.01 7.63
CA ARG A 160 -23.27 -4.39 7.81
C ARG A 160 -23.83 -4.01 9.17
N ALA A 161 -22.98 -3.97 10.20
CA ALA A 161 -23.37 -3.51 11.54
C ALA A 161 -23.69 -2.00 11.58
N GLY A 162 -23.43 -1.27 10.50
CA GLY A 162 -23.76 0.14 10.35
C GLY A 162 -22.60 1.06 10.67
N MET A 163 -22.94 2.21 11.23
CA MET A 163 -22.01 3.30 11.53
C MET A 163 -21.12 2.96 12.72
N ARG A 164 -19.87 3.41 12.69
CA ARG A 164 -18.88 3.18 13.73
C ARG A 164 -18.40 4.52 14.30
N ASP A 165 -18.45 4.63 15.63
CA ASP A 165 -17.89 5.76 16.37
C ASP A 165 -16.48 5.40 16.85
N TYR A 166 -15.47 5.91 16.15
CA TYR A 166 -14.06 5.63 16.41
C TYR A 166 -13.45 6.56 17.44
N TRP A 167 -12.58 6.00 18.28
CA TRP A 167 -11.84 6.70 19.31
C TRP A 167 -10.37 6.32 19.25
N LYS A 168 -9.51 7.34 19.29
CA LYS A 168 -8.09 7.14 19.57
C LYS A 168 -7.88 7.09 21.08
N ILE A 169 -7.38 5.96 21.57
CA ILE A 169 -7.15 5.66 22.97
C ILE A 169 -5.66 5.59 23.25
N ASP A 170 -5.14 6.59 23.94
CA ASP A 170 -3.80 6.50 24.53
C ASP A 170 -3.95 5.75 25.86
N THR A 171 -3.38 4.55 25.94
CA THR A 171 -3.44 3.70 27.14
C THR A 171 -2.34 4.06 28.14
N LYS A 172 -2.58 3.80 29.42
CA LYS A 172 -1.56 3.97 30.49
C LYS A 172 -0.36 3.02 30.33
N GLN A 173 -0.50 1.96 29.54
CA GLN A 173 0.54 0.99 29.24
C GLN A 173 1.39 1.41 28.01
N GLY A 174 1.15 2.59 27.44
CA GLY A 174 1.95 3.17 26.36
C GLY A 174 1.49 2.82 24.95
N ARG A 175 0.52 1.91 24.78
CA ARG A 175 -0.06 1.61 23.45
C ARG A 175 -1.11 2.63 23.07
N ARG A 176 -1.13 3.03 21.80
CA ARG A 176 -2.12 3.95 21.23
C ARG A 176 -3.04 3.18 20.31
N LEU A 177 -4.24 2.89 20.77
CA LEU A 177 -5.17 1.99 20.09
C LEU A 177 -6.30 2.77 19.42
N TRP A 178 -6.81 2.22 18.34
CA TRP A 178 -7.98 2.73 17.64
C TRP A 178 -9.14 1.80 17.89
N LEU A 179 -10.07 2.26 18.72
CA LEU A 179 -11.25 1.52 19.12
C LEU A 179 -12.46 2.08 18.40
N PHE A 180 -13.49 1.27 18.18
CA PHE A 180 -14.79 1.79 17.79
C PHE A 180 -15.92 1.12 18.55
N TYR A 181 -17.03 1.84 18.61
CA TYR A 181 -18.32 1.36 19.08
C TYR A 181 -19.35 1.44 17.96
N THR A 182 -20.20 0.42 17.83
CA THR A 182 -21.27 0.39 16.82
C THR A 182 -22.62 0.59 17.51
N PRO A 183 -23.31 1.73 17.33
CA PRO A 183 -24.58 1.98 18.02
C PRO A 183 -25.71 1.02 17.62
N GLN A 184 -25.78 0.62 16.35
CA GLN A 184 -26.83 -0.26 15.84
C GLN A 184 -26.63 -1.73 16.24
N ASN A 185 -25.39 -2.11 16.57
CA ASN A 185 -25.04 -3.42 17.10
C ASN A 185 -24.03 -3.24 18.25
N PRO A 186 -24.51 -2.94 19.47
CA PRO A 186 -23.68 -2.54 20.59
C PRO A 186 -22.49 -3.48 20.84
N GLY A 187 -21.28 -2.95 20.66
CA GLY A 187 -20.06 -3.71 20.86
C GLY A 187 -18.83 -2.83 20.69
N TRP A 188 -17.80 -3.09 21.48
CA TRP A 188 -16.51 -2.43 21.40
C TRP A 188 -15.51 -3.30 20.67
N PHE A 189 -14.76 -2.69 19.76
CA PHE A 189 -13.76 -3.38 18.96
C PHE A 189 -12.46 -2.58 18.93
N VAL A 190 -11.33 -3.28 18.89
CA VAL A 190 -10.03 -2.70 18.52
C VAL A 190 -9.81 -3.00 17.05
N GLN A 191 -9.49 -1.97 16.26
CA GLN A 191 -9.25 -2.13 14.83
C GLN A 191 -7.87 -1.65 14.39
N GLY A 192 -7.17 -0.87 15.20
CA GLY A 192 -5.84 -0.43 14.80
C GLY A 192 -4.94 -0.02 15.94
N GLU A 193 -3.67 0.15 15.60
CA GLU A 193 -2.64 0.63 16.49
C GLU A 193 -1.86 1.76 15.80
N PHE A 194 -1.76 2.89 16.50
CA PHE A 194 -0.87 3.99 16.12
C PHE A 194 0.56 3.65 16.57
N ALA A 195 1.54 4.26 15.91
CA ALA A 195 2.96 4.12 16.26
C ALA A 195 3.27 4.56 17.70
#